data_AF-A0A843G4L1-F1
#
_entry.id   AF-A0A843G4L1-F1
#
_cell.length_a   1.000
_cell.length_b   1.000
_cell.length_c   1.000
_cell.angle_alpha   90.00
_cell.angle_beta   90.00
_cell.angle_gamma   90.00
#
_symmetry.space_group_name_H-M   'P 1'
#
loop_
_entity.id
_entity.type
_entity.pdbx_description
1 polymer ?
#
loop_
_entity_poly.entity_id
_entity_poly.type
_entity_poly.pdbx_seq_one_letter_code
_entity_poly.pdbx_strand_id
1 'polypeptide(L)'
;STGISSYLVEVTDTFVNEFGFLILVALQAIIFTWYFDIDEIIPVLNRNSSIKVGKKWKFTLKYILPLMLIIMWIIGVAQLIYEMDLFKLGIYLLIAVIVLGFSIFFVKGRPNGQDSKE
;
A
#
# COMPACT_ATOMS: atom_id res chain seq x y z
N SER A 1 23.01 -19.39 -21.76
CA SER A 1 21.87 -20.12 -21.17
C SER A 1 21.26 -19.23 -20.10
N THR A 2 20.52 -18.20 -20.51
CA THR A 2 19.89 -17.25 -19.58
C THR A 2 18.47 -17.77 -19.33
N GLY A 3 18.41 -18.95 -18.70
CA GLY A 3 17.17 -19.69 -18.46
C GLY A 3 16.42 -19.10 -17.27
N ILE A 4 15.08 -19.13 -17.36
CA ILE A 4 14.04 -19.11 -16.32
C ILE A 4 14.22 -18.17 -15.10
N SER A 5 15.36 -18.19 -14.41
CA SER A 5 15.73 -17.29 -13.32
C SER A 5 15.62 -15.82 -13.69
N SER A 6 16.11 -15.42 -14.87
CA SER A 6 16.02 -14.01 -15.31
C SER A 6 14.58 -13.57 -15.53
N TYR A 7 13.74 -14.46 -16.04
CA TYR A 7 12.33 -14.21 -16.28
C TYR A 7 11.54 -14.09 -14.97
N LEU A 8 11.82 -14.96 -13.99
CA LEU A 8 11.20 -14.86 -12.66
C LEU A 8 11.58 -13.57 -11.94
N VAL A 9 12.82 -13.12 -12.07
CA VAL A 9 13.27 -11.85 -11.48
C VAL A 9 12.55 -10.68 -12.13
N GLU A 10 12.42 -10.66 -13.46
CA GLU A 10 11.71 -9.59 -14.19
C GLU A 10 10.22 -9.53 -13.83
N VAL A 11 9.57 -10.69 -13.71
CA VAL A 11 8.17 -10.78 -13.26
C VAL A 11 8.04 -10.35 -11.80
N THR A 12 8.98 -10.75 -10.93
CA THR A 12 8.93 -10.36 -9.50
C THR A 12 9.15 -8.85 -9.33
N ASP A 13 10.09 -8.26 -10.06
CA ASP A 13 10.37 -6.83 -10.03
C ASP A 13 9.12 -6.03 -10.43
N THR A 14 8.50 -6.44 -11.54
CA THR A 14 7.25 -5.83 -12.01
C THR A 14 6.11 -6.01 -11.00
N PHE A 15 5.96 -7.20 -10.40
CA PHE A 15 4.95 -7.43 -9.35
C PHE A 15 5.15 -6.51 -8.14
N VAL A 16 6.37 -6.41 -7.65
CA VAL A 16 6.70 -5.59 -6.48
C VAL A 16 6.45 -4.12 -6.78
N ASN A 17 6.75 -3.66 -8.00
CA ASN A 17 6.49 -2.28 -8.39
C ASN A 17 4.98 -1.97 -8.49
N GLU A 18 4.20 -2.87 -9.09
CA GLU A 18 2.76 -2.65 -9.30
C GLU A 18 1.92 -2.88 -8.02
N PHE A 19 2.15 -4.00 -7.31
CA PHE A 19 1.36 -4.38 -6.13
C PHE A 19 2.08 -4.16 -4.81
N GLY A 20 3.38 -4.48 -4.75
CA GLY A 20 4.17 -4.36 -3.54
C GLY A 20 4.25 -2.91 -3.03
N PHE A 21 4.58 -1.98 -3.92
CA PHE A 21 4.60 -0.54 -3.62
C PHE A 21 3.21 -0.06 -3.18
N LEU A 22 2.16 -0.49 -3.87
CA LEU A 22 0.80 -0.06 -3.57
C LEU A 22 0.32 -0.49 -2.19
N ILE A 23 0.56 -1.75 -1.83
CA ILE A 23 0.26 -2.27 -0.49
C ILE A 23 1.07 -1.53 0.57
N LEU A 24 2.36 -1.28 0.31
CA LEU A 24 3.24 -0.55 1.22
C LEU A 24 2.73 0.88 1.48
N VAL A 25 2.37 1.61 0.43
CA VAL A 25 1.86 2.99 0.58
C VAL A 25 0.46 2.99 1.21
N ALA A 26 -0.40 2.01 0.90
CA ALA A 26 -1.69 1.85 1.55
C ALA A 26 -1.55 1.61 3.07
N LEU A 27 -0.63 0.73 3.46
CA LEU A 27 -0.32 0.48 4.87
C LEU A 27 0.23 1.74 5.54
N GLN A 28 1.14 2.45 4.88
CA GLN A 28 1.69 3.71 5.38
C GLN A 28 0.61 4.78 5.55
N ALA A 29 -0.35 4.86 4.62
CA ALA A 29 -1.50 5.76 4.70
C ALA A 29 -2.44 5.42 5.87
N ILE A 30 -2.69 4.13 6.13
CA ILE A 30 -3.48 3.67 7.28
C ILE A 30 -2.78 4.06 8.59
N ILE A 31 -1.48 3.78 8.72
CA ILE A 31 -0.68 4.21 9.88
C ILE A 31 -0.73 5.72 10.03
N PHE A 32 -0.53 6.49 8.96
CA PHE A 32 -0.55 7.95 8.99
C PHE A 32 -1.91 8.55 9.37
N THR A 33 -3.01 7.86 9.05
CA THR A 33 -4.36 8.40 9.29
C THR A 33 -4.92 8.01 10.66
N TRP A 34 -4.58 6.82 11.15
CA TRP A 34 -5.14 6.25 12.38
C TRP A 34 -4.19 6.31 13.57
N TYR A 35 -2.88 6.15 13.33
CA TYR A 35 -1.89 6.11 14.40
C TYR A 35 -1.22 7.48 14.62
N PHE A 36 -0.99 8.22 13.55
CA PHE A 36 -0.51 9.60 13.63
C PHE A 36 -1.70 10.56 13.64
N ASP A 37 -1.92 11.24 14.76
CA ASP A 37 -2.90 12.33 14.78
C ASP A 37 -2.34 13.52 13.99
N ILE A 38 -2.89 13.74 12.80
CA ILE A 38 -2.48 14.84 11.92
C ILE A 38 -2.62 16.21 12.63
N ASP A 39 -3.50 16.32 13.62
CA ASP A 39 -3.66 17.56 14.40
C ASP A 39 -2.42 17.90 15.24
N GLU A 40 -1.64 16.89 15.64
CA GLU A 40 -0.38 17.08 16.39
C GLU A 40 0.79 17.43 15.45
N ILE A 41 0.75 16.96 14.20
CA ILE A 41 1.80 17.23 13.20
C ILE A 41 1.71 18.65 12.64
N ILE A 42 0.50 19.17 12.41
CA ILE A 42 0.27 20.51 11.84
C ILE A 42 0.99 21.64 12.60
N PRO A 43 0.94 21.74 13.95
CA PRO A 43 1.65 22.80 14.68
C PRO A 43 3.16 22.64 14.62
N VAL A 44 3.70 21.41 14.62
CA VAL A 44 5.14 21.15 14.45
C VAL A 44 5.60 21.58 13.05
N LEU A 45 4.82 21.27 12.02
CA LEU A 45 5.11 21.66 10.65
C LEU A 45 5.03 23.18 10.45
N ASN A 46 4.04 23.84 11.08
CA ASN A 46 3.89 25.29 11.06
C ASN A 46 4.98 26.04 11.83
N ARG A 47 5.62 25.39 12.81
CA ARG A 47 6.74 25.98 13.57
C ARG A 47 8.04 25.99 12.75
N ASN A 48 8.24 24.98 11.92
CA ASN A 48 9.44 24.84 11.09
C ASN A 48 9.25 25.32 9.64
N SER A 49 8.05 25.76 9.25
CA SER A 49 7.72 26.13 7.87
C SER A 49 7.13 27.53 7.78
N SER A 50 7.49 28.30 6.74
CA SER A 50 6.91 29.64 6.50
C SER A 50 5.48 29.58 5.95
N ILE A 51 5.07 28.41 5.44
CA ILE A 51 3.74 28.14 4.89
C ILE A 51 2.90 27.49 5.97
N LYS A 52 1.86 28.20 6.43
CA LYS A 52 0.93 27.69 7.43
C LYS A 52 -0.02 26.67 6.80
N VAL A 53 0.18 25.40 7.11
CA VAL A 53 -0.78 24.33 6.82
C VAL A 53 -1.93 24.39 7.82
N GLY A 54 -3.17 24.25 7.33
CA GLY A 54 -4.38 24.33 8.14
C GLY A 54 -5.34 23.17 7.85
N LYS A 55 -6.61 23.31 8.25
CA LYS A 55 -7.63 22.24 8.13
C LYS A 55 -7.80 21.66 6.72
N LYS A 56 -7.57 22.46 5.66
CA LYS A 56 -7.62 21.98 4.27
C LYS A 56 -6.51 20.98 3.96
N TRP A 57 -5.33 21.12 4.55
CA TRP A 57 -4.20 20.21 4.35
C TRP A 57 -4.46 18.85 5.00
N LYS A 58 -5.10 18.84 6.19
CA LYS A 58 -5.59 17.60 6.81
C LYS A 58 -6.59 16.86 5.92
N PHE A 59 -7.51 17.59 5.29
CA PHE A 59 -8.47 17.00 4.36
C PHE A 59 -7.78 16.39 3.13
N THR A 60 -6.79 17.08 2.56
CA THR A 60 -5.97 16.55 1.46
C THR A 60 -5.27 15.24 1.86
N LEU A 61 -4.59 15.20 3.00
CA LEU A 61 -3.90 13.98 3.42
C LEU A 61 -4.85 12.83 3.74
N LYS A 62 -6.00 13.12 4.34
CA LYS A 62 -6.97 12.09 4.73
C LYS A 62 -7.76 11.52 3.55
N TYR A 63 -7.99 12.31 2.49
CA TYR A 63 -8.88 11.91 1.39
C TYR A 63 -8.19 11.89 0.01
N ILE A 64 -7.37 12.88 -0.33
CA ILE A 64 -6.68 12.90 -1.64
C ILE A 64 -5.60 11.83 -1.70
N LEU A 65 -4.84 11.62 -0.62
CA LEU A 65 -3.81 10.59 -0.59
C LEU A 65 -4.37 9.17 -0.85
N PRO A 66 -5.41 8.69 -0.13
CA PRO A 66 -6.01 7.40 -0.46
C PRO A 66 -6.71 7.38 -1.81
N LEU A 67 -7.29 8.49 -2.28
CA LEU A 67 -7.89 8.55 -3.62
C LEU A 67 -6.86 8.32 -4.73
N MET A 68 -5.68 8.94 -4.61
CA MET A 68 -4.58 8.75 -5.56
C MET A 68 -4.10 7.29 -5.58
N LEU A 69 -4.06 6.63 -4.41
CA LEU A 69 -3.72 5.21 -4.33
C LEU A 69 -4.74 4.33 -5.04
N ILE A 70 -6.03 4.62 -4.89
CA ILE A 70 -7.09 3.88 -5.59
C ILE A 70 -6.95 4.06 -7.10
N ILE A 71 -6.67 5.28 -7.57
CA ILE A 71 -6.48 5.54 -9.00
C ILE A 71 -5.25 4.79 -9.54
N MET A 72 -4.11 4.85 -8.85
CA MET A 72 -2.91 4.10 -9.22
C MET A 72 -3.18 2.59 -9.25
N TRP A 73 -3.96 2.07 -8.31
CA TRP A 73 -4.34 0.67 -8.28
C TRP A 73 -5.14 0.25 -9.51
N ILE A 74 -6.15 1.05 -9.88
CA ILE A 74 -6.98 0.78 -11.06
C ILE A 74 -6.12 0.78 -12.33
N ILE A 75 -5.16 1.72 -12.44
CA ILE A 75 -4.25 1.79 -13.57
C ILE A 75 -3.37 0.53 -13.63
N GLY A 76 -2.75 0.13 -12.52
CA GLY A 76 -1.91 -1.07 -12.47
C GLY A 76 -2.69 -2.34 -12.83
N VAL A 77 -3.90 -2.51 -12.28
CA VAL A 77 -4.79 -3.62 -12.65
C VAL A 77 -5.18 -3.59 -14.14
N ALA A 78 -5.46 -2.41 -14.70
CA ALA A 78 -5.78 -2.27 -16.11
C ALA A 78 -4.59 -2.61 -17.02
N GLN A 79 -3.37 -2.21 -16.66
CA GLN A 79 -2.15 -2.55 -17.39
C GLN A 79 -1.92 -4.06 -17.42
N LEU A 80 -2.14 -4.74 -16.28
CA LEU A 80 -2.01 -6.19 -16.18
C LEU A 80 -3.05 -6.96 -17.02
N ILE A 81 -4.25 -6.42 -17.21
CA ILE A 81 -5.28 -7.04 -18.05
C ILE A 81 -4.99 -6.79 -19.53
N TYR A 82 -4.39 -5.64 -19.88
CA TYR A 82 -4.06 -5.30 -21.26
C TYR A 82 -2.86 -6.09 -21.79
N GLU A 83 -1.87 -6.38 -20.95
CA GLU A 83 -0.82 -7.36 -21.24
C GLU A 83 -1.41 -8.77 -21.21
N MET A 84 -2.03 -9.19 -22.31
CA MET A 84 -2.70 -10.49 -22.51
C MET A 84 -1.72 -11.68 -22.53
N ASP A 85 -0.85 -11.80 -21.54
CA ASP A 85 0.02 -12.95 -21.29
C ASP A 85 -0.53 -13.75 -20.10
N LEU A 86 -1.30 -14.78 -20.40
CA LEU A 86 -1.94 -15.67 -19.42
C LEU A 86 -0.94 -16.31 -18.45
N PHE A 87 0.31 -16.54 -18.89
CA PHE A 87 1.33 -17.13 -18.02
C PHE A 87 1.83 -16.13 -16.97
N LYS A 88 2.09 -14.88 -17.36
CA LYS A 88 2.46 -13.81 -16.42
C LYS A 88 1.34 -13.54 -15.41
N LEU A 89 0.10 -13.46 -15.89
CA LEU A 89 -1.07 -13.22 -15.03
C LEU A 89 -1.23 -14.33 -13.98
N GLY A 90 -1.04 -15.60 -14.38
CA GLY A 90 -1.06 -16.74 -13.46
C GLY A 90 0.00 -16.65 -12.36
N ILE A 91 1.23 -16.24 -12.70
CA ILE A 91 2.31 -16.04 -11.73
C ILE A 91 2.00 -14.86 -10.79
N TYR A 92 1.49 -13.74 -11.30
CA TYR A 92 1.08 -12.61 -10.47
C TYR A 92 -0.02 -12.97 -9.48
N LEU A 93 -1.04 -13.71 -9.90
CA LEU A 93 -2.13 -14.15 -9.04
C LEU A 93 -1.61 -15.07 -7.93
N LEU A 94 -0.68 -15.98 -8.26
CA LEU A 94 -0.04 -16.86 -7.28
C LEU A 94 0.73 -16.06 -6.21
N ILE A 95 1.56 -15.10 -6.63
CA ILE A 95 2.33 -14.26 -5.69
C ILE A 95 1.37 -13.40 -4.84
N ALA A 96 0.33 -12.81 -5.44
CA ALA A 96 -0.67 -12.04 -4.72
C ALA A 96 -1.39 -12.87 -3.63
N VAL A 97 -1.77 -14.12 -3.93
CA VAL A 97 -2.40 -15.03 -2.96
C VAL A 97 -1.44 -15.35 -1.81
N ILE A 98 -0.16 -15.59 -2.09
CA ILE A 98 0.85 -15.83 -1.04
C ILE A 98 0.98 -14.60 -0.12
N VAL A 99 1.08 -13.39 -0.70
CA VAL A 99 1.21 -12.15 0.07
C VAL A 99 -0.05 -11.85 0.89
N LEU A 100 -1.24 -12.04 0.32
CA LEU A 100 -2.51 -11.88 1.03
C LEU A 100 -2.66 -12.91 2.15
N GLY A 101 -2.30 -14.18 1.89
CA GLY A 101 -2.28 -15.23 2.91
C GLY A 101 -1.36 -14.90 4.07
N PHE A 102 -0.16 -14.40 3.78
CA PHE A 102 0.80 -13.96 4.79
C PHE A 102 0.31 -12.74 5.58
N SER A 103 -0.34 -11.79 4.90
CA SER A 103 -0.92 -10.60 5.52
C SER A 103 -2.09 -10.94 6.44
N ILE A 104 -2.98 -11.85 6.02
CA ILE A 104 -4.08 -12.36 6.85
C ILE A 104 -3.52 -13.14 8.03
N PHE A 105 -2.49 -13.96 7.84
CA PHE A 105 -1.81 -14.66 8.93
C PHE A 105 -1.24 -13.67 9.96
N PHE A 106 -0.59 -12.60 9.53
CA PHE A 106 -0.08 -11.54 10.42
C PHE A 106 -1.19 -10.79 11.16
N VAL A 107 -2.30 -10.47 10.48
CA VAL A 107 -3.45 -9.78 11.08
C VAL A 107 -4.16 -10.70 12.08
N LYS A 108 -4.36 -11.98 11.74
CA LYS A 108 -4.99 -12.99 12.60
C LYS A 108 -4.08 -13.44 13.74
N GLY A 109 -2.77 -13.34 13.56
CA GLY A 109 -1.74 -13.66 14.55
C GLY A 109 -1.58 -12.62 15.65
N ARG A 110 -2.28 -11.48 15.60
CA ARG A 110 -2.46 -10.61 16.77
C ARG A 110 -3.48 -11.29 17.70
N PRO A 111 -3.07 -11.79 18.89
CA PRO A 111 -4.04 -12.31 19.83
C PRO A 111 -4.94 -11.15 20.26
N ASN A 112 -6.23 -11.25 19.94
CA ASN A 112 -7.27 -10.48 20.61
C ASN A 112 -7.23 -10.88 22.08
N GLY A 113 -6.56 -10.09 22.90
CA GLY A 113 -6.35 -10.44 24.29
C GLY A 113 -5.61 -9.35 25.04
N GLN A 114 -6.19 -8.14 25.06
CA GLN A 114 -6.24 -7.28 26.24
C GLN A 114 -7.02 -6.01 25.87
N ASP A 115 -8.35 -6.13 25.85
CA ASP A 115 -9.18 -5.03 26.34
C ASP A 115 -10.56 -5.56 26.78
N SER A 116 -10.96 -5.09 27.96
CA SER A 116 -12.25 -5.29 28.64
C SER A 116 -12.40 -6.58 29.46
N LYS A 117 -12.09 -6.56 30.77
CA LYS A 117 -13.02 -6.17 31.87
C LYS A 117 -12.45 -6.57 33.25
N GLU A 118 -12.58 -5.62 34.18
CA GLU A 118 -12.38 -5.68 35.65
C GLU A 118 -10.95 -5.58 36.22
#